data_AF-A0A8H8A805-F1
#
_entry.id   AF-A0A8H8A805-F1
#
_cell.length_a   1.000
_cell.length_b   1.000
_cell.length_c   1.000
_cell.angle_alpha   90.00
_cell.angle_beta   90.00
_cell.angle_gamma   90.00
#
_symmetry.space_group_name_H-M   'P 1'
#
loop_
_entity.id
_entity.type
_entity.pdbx_description
1 polymer ?
#
loop_
_entity_poly.entity_id
_entity_poly.type
_entity_poly.pdbx_seq_one_letter_code
_entity_poly.pdbx_strand_id
1 'polypeptide(L)'
;MRWASSGPHSTKHPRHRILKSKSIPEGILLQTELNSSLFYNPPASPPDYKITPYSLLPDTVKKLSKKPVFQGMLPPSLSPIKQKKYHLTDEDINKIRMLRENGMSRSNIAKKFNASRFFVGMVAPLSKEKVDEIKRKHQEIKERWNDRKKEVMMNRMKRRRLWGKEY
;
A
#
# COMPACT_ATOMS: atom_id res chain seq x y z
N MET A 1 -42.16 10.83 40.56
CA MET A 1 -40.80 10.37 40.90
C MET A 1 -40.87 8.89 41.27
N ARG A 2 -40.25 8.02 40.47
CA ARG A 2 -39.73 6.66 40.76
C ARG A 2 -39.59 5.95 39.40
N TRP A 3 -38.43 6.07 38.77
CA TRP A 3 -38.06 5.21 37.66
C TRP A 3 -37.90 3.79 38.22
N ALA A 4 -38.72 2.86 37.73
CA ALA A 4 -38.53 1.45 38.00
C ALA A 4 -37.26 1.00 37.30
N SER A 5 -36.22 0.71 38.07
CA SER A 5 -35.01 0.05 37.61
C SER A 5 -35.42 -1.31 37.05
N SER A 6 -35.56 -1.41 35.73
CA SER A 6 -35.73 -2.69 35.04
C SER A 6 -34.49 -3.53 35.30
N GLY A 7 -34.62 -4.51 36.19
CA GLY A 7 -33.59 -5.49 36.46
C GLY A 7 -33.15 -6.21 35.17
N PRO A 8 -31.97 -6.87 35.20
CA PRO A 8 -31.42 -7.52 34.02
C PRO A 8 -32.40 -8.56 33.47
N HIS A 9 -32.78 -8.43 32.20
CA HIS A 9 -33.64 -9.38 31.53
C HIS A 9 -32.95 -10.75 31.45
N SER A 10 -33.69 -11.82 31.75
CA SER A 10 -33.20 -13.20 31.60
C SER A 10 -32.97 -13.51 30.13
N THR A 11 -31.70 -13.69 29.73
CA THR A 11 -31.35 -14.11 28.36
C THR A 11 -31.42 -15.64 28.26
N LYS A 12 -32.06 -16.18 27.21
CA LYS A 12 -32.19 -17.63 26.96
C LYS A 12 -30.84 -18.37 26.79
N HIS A 13 -29.76 -17.63 26.59
CA HIS A 13 -28.40 -18.15 26.55
C HIS A 13 -27.58 -17.57 27.71
N PRO A 14 -26.61 -18.34 28.27
CA PRO A 14 -25.67 -17.80 29.23
C PRO A 14 -25.00 -16.57 28.61
N ARG A 15 -25.01 -15.43 29.31
CA ARG A 15 -24.21 -14.26 28.91
C ARG A 15 -22.81 -14.78 28.62
N HIS A 16 -22.37 -14.65 27.37
CA HIS A 16 -21.18 -15.29 26.81
C HIS A 16 -20.11 -15.45 27.89
N ARG A 17 -19.73 -16.70 28.19
CA ARG A 17 -18.55 -17.00 28.99
C ARG A 17 -17.40 -16.25 28.33
N ILE A 18 -17.00 -15.11 28.90
CA ILE A 18 -15.84 -14.35 28.43
C ILE A 18 -14.73 -15.40 28.39
N LEU A 19 -14.21 -15.67 27.19
CA LEU A 19 -13.11 -16.60 27.06
C LEU A 19 -11.99 -16.03 27.92
N LYS A 20 -11.63 -16.75 29.00
CA LYS A 20 -10.48 -16.38 29.81
C LYS A 20 -9.29 -16.34 28.84
N SER A 21 -8.67 -15.19 28.66
CA SER A 21 -7.45 -15.08 27.86
C SER A 21 -6.41 -16.01 28.49
N LYS A 22 -5.68 -16.73 27.64
CA LYS A 22 -4.50 -17.48 28.11
C LYS A 22 -3.50 -16.47 28.70
N SER A 23 -2.80 -16.86 29.75
CA SER A 23 -1.67 -16.07 30.25
C SER A 23 -0.65 -15.89 29.13
N ILE A 24 -0.05 -14.70 29.06
CA ILE A 24 1.04 -14.42 28.12
C ILE A 24 2.21 -15.30 28.57
N PRO A 25 2.80 -16.13 27.68
CA PRO A 25 3.97 -16.92 28.03
C PRO A 25 5.13 -16.01 28.44
N GLU A 26 5.95 -16.46 29.39
CA GLU A 26 7.17 -15.75 29.76
C GLU A 26 8.08 -15.60 28.53
N GLY A 27 8.66 -14.41 28.36
CA GLY A 27 9.47 -14.07 27.20
C GLY A 27 10.84 -14.73 27.20
N ILE A 28 11.73 -14.25 26.33
CA ILE A 28 13.11 -14.70 26.29
C ILE A 28 13.86 -14.04 27.46
N LEU A 29 14.36 -14.81 28.42
CA LEU A 29 15.15 -14.29 29.53
C LEU A 29 16.46 -13.68 29.01
N LEU A 30 16.70 -12.40 29.31
CA LEU A 30 17.91 -11.68 28.94
C LEU A 30 18.93 -11.62 30.07
N GLN A 31 18.46 -11.35 31.29
CA GLN A 31 19.31 -11.16 32.46
C GLN A 31 18.54 -11.55 33.72
N THR A 32 19.26 -12.17 34.65
CA THR A 32 18.74 -12.53 35.97
C THR A 32 19.66 -11.92 37.02
N GLU A 33 19.10 -11.09 37.89
CA GLU A 33 19.76 -10.55 39.07
C GLU A 33 19.15 -11.20 40.32
N LEU A 34 19.77 -10.96 41.50
CA LEU A 34 19.39 -11.59 42.76
C LEU A 34 17.88 -11.49 43.08
N ASN A 35 17.22 -10.39 42.69
CA ASN A 35 15.80 -10.13 42.97
C ASN A 35 14.95 -9.78 41.73
N SER A 36 15.50 -9.81 40.52
CA SER A 36 14.77 -9.38 39.31
C SER A 36 15.23 -10.06 38.04
N SER A 37 14.28 -10.35 37.14
CA SER A 37 14.54 -10.97 35.84
C SER A 37 14.07 -10.04 34.72
N LEU A 38 14.92 -9.82 33.72
CA LEU A 38 14.59 -9.06 32.52
C LEU A 38 14.21 -10.03 31.39
N PHE A 39 12.98 -9.91 30.88
CA PHE A 39 12.49 -10.69 29.76
C PHE A 39 12.30 -9.84 28.51
N TYR A 40 12.67 -10.38 27.35
CA TYR A 40 12.38 -9.81 26.04
C TYR A 40 11.16 -10.48 25.43
N ASN A 41 10.10 -9.69 25.21
CA ASN A 41 8.85 -10.16 24.64
C ASN A 41 8.49 -9.30 23.41
N PRO A 42 9.02 -9.62 22.21
CA PRO A 42 8.67 -8.88 21.02
C PRO A 42 7.16 -9.08 20.73
N PRO A 43 6.39 -8.00 20.58
CA PRO A 43 4.96 -8.12 20.37
C PRO A 43 4.69 -8.77 19.00
N ALA A 44 3.70 -9.67 18.95
CA ALA A 44 3.19 -10.24 17.70
C ALA A 44 2.26 -9.27 16.95
N SER A 45 2.61 -7.99 16.92
CA SER A 45 1.86 -6.91 16.28
C SER A 45 2.72 -6.19 15.24
N PRO A 46 2.11 -5.46 14.30
CA PRO A 46 2.85 -4.55 13.43
C PRO A 46 3.63 -3.51 14.26
N PRO A 47 4.79 -3.05 13.77
CA PRO A 47 5.52 -1.97 14.41
C PRO A 47 4.72 -0.67 14.34
N ASP A 48 4.88 0.18 15.35
CA ASP A 48 4.33 1.53 15.37
C ASP A 48 5.16 2.46 14.44
N TYR A 49 4.56 3.54 13.94
CA TYR A 49 5.22 4.51 13.07
C TYR A 49 6.41 5.21 13.77
N LYS A 50 6.38 5.28 15.10
CA LYS A 50 7.46 5.84 15.93
C LYS A 50 8.72 4.98 15.92
N ILE A 51 8.60 3.70 15.61
CA ILE A 51 9.74 2.78 15.53
C ILE A 51 10.43 2.98 14.19
N THR A 52 11.43 3.86 14.18
CA THR A 52 12.16 4.23 12.96
C THR A 52 13.13 3.10 12.57
N PRO A 53 13.06 2.54 11.35
CA PRO A 53 13.97 1.49 10.92
C PRO A 53 15.41 2.02 10.81
N TYR A 54 16.39 1.15 11.06
CA TYR A 54 17.81 1.52 11.15
C TYR A 54 18.32 2.36 9.95
N SER A 55 17.86 2.06 8.72
CA SER A 55 18.28 2.77 7.50
C SER A 55 17.96 4.27 7.53
N LEU A 56 16.83 4.64 8.15
CA LEU A 56 16.32 6.01 8.22
C LEU A 56 16.87 6.80 9.42
N LEU A 57 17.63 6.17 10.32
CA LEU A 57 18.25 6.88 11.45
C LEU A 57 19.40 7.78 10.98
N PRO A 58 19.64 8.92 11.66
CA PRO A 58 20.83 9.73 11.41
C PRO A 58 22.10 8.98 11.84
N ASP A 59 23.23 9.28 11.20
CA ASP A 59 24.48 8.54 11.42
C ASP A 59 25.02 8.63 12.85
N THR A 60 24.73 9.73 13.55
CA THR A 60 25.06 9.91 14.98
C THR A 60 24.38 8.86 15.85
N VAL A 61 23.10 8.60 15.61
CA VAL A 61 22.29 7.62 16.35
C VAL A 61 22.59 6.20 15.88
N LYS A 62 22.84 6.00 14.58
CA LYS A 62 23.21 4.68 14.02
C LYS A 62 24.40 4.06 14.73
N LYS A 63 25.43 4.85 15.07
CA LYS A 63 26.62 4.40 15.80
C LYS A 63 26.30 3.84 17.19
N LEU A 64 25.22 4.31 17.81
CA LEU A 64 24.78 3.89 19.14
C LEU A 64 23.83 2.67 19.07
N SER A 65 23.26 2.39 17.90
CA SER A 65 22.26 1.33 17.71
C SER A 65 22.84 0.07 17.07
N LYS A 66 22.32 -1.10 17.43
CA LYS A 66 22.70 -2.37 16.81
C LYS A 66 22.14 -2.47 15.40
N LYS A 67 22.99 -2.76 14.42
CA LYS A 67 22.57 -3.04 13.03
C LYS A 67 21.72 -4.31 13.01
N PRO A 68 20.50 -4.30 12.44
CA PRO A 68 19.72 -5.51 12.28
C PRO A 68 20.43 -6.45 11.31
N VAL A 69 20.67 -7.69 11.73
CA VAL A 69 21.27 -8.73 10.89
C VAL A 69 20.13 -9.51 10.24
N PHE A 70 20.03 -9.44 8.92
CA PHE A 70 19.09 -10.27 8.16
C PHE A 70 19.71 -11.65 7.92
N GLN A 71 19.15 -12.69 8.53
CA GLN A 71 19.57 -14.07 8.39
C GLN A 71 18.52 -14.85 7.59
N GLY A 72 18.51 -14.75 6.26
CA GLY A 72 17.55 -15.52 5.46
C GLY A 72 17.46 -15.14 3.99
N MET A 73 16.50 -15.74 3.31
CA MET A 73 16.07 -15.35 1.96
C MET A 73 14.90 -14.38 2.07
N LEU A 74 14.88 -13.34 1.23
CA LEU A 74 13.73 -12.44 1.16
C LEU A 74 12.49 -13.18 0.65
N PRO A 75 11.28 -12.81 1.10
CA PRO A 75 10.05 -13.34 0.53
C PRO A 75 9.94 -12.97 -0.95
N PRO A 76 9.17 -13.74 -1.75
CA PRO A 76 9.01 -13.46 -3.17
C PRO A 76 8.38 -12.08 -3.39
N SER A 77 8.89 -11.35 -4.37
CA SER A 77 8.37 -10.04 -4.73
C SER A 77 6.96 -10.13 -5.30
N LEU A 78 6.04 -9.27 -4.85
CA LEU A 78 4.68 -9.17 -5.41
C LEU A 78 4.65 -8.73 -6.89
N SER A 79 5.72 -8.09 -7.36
CA SER A 79 5.86 -7.64 -8.75
C SER A 79 7.30 -7.83 -9.22
N PRO A 80 7.53 -8.23 -10.47
CA PRO A 80 8.87 -8.44 -11.00
C PRO A 80 9.65 -7.12 -11.00
N ILE A 81 10.87 -7.15 -10.50
CA ILE A 81 11.78 -6.00 -10.50
C ILE A 81 12.21 -5.74 -11.94
N LYS A 82 11.79 -4.61 -12.51
CA LYS A 82 12.16 -4.21 -13.87
C LYS A 82 13.40 -3.34 -13.83
N GLN A 83 14.46 -3.75 -14.51
CA GLN A 83 15.65 -2.91 -14.70
C GLN A 83 15.32 -1.73 -15.61
N LYS A 84 15.81 -0.54 -15.23
CA LYS A 84 15.66 0.68 -16.03
C LYS A 84 16.66 0.61 -17.20
N LYS A 85 16.19 0.87 -18.42
CA LYS A 85 17.00 0.91 -19.64
C LYS A 85 17.01 2.34 -20.20
N TYR A 86 18.19 2.81 -20.60
CA TYR A 86 18.42 4.17 -21.12
C TYR A 86 19.11 4.09 -22.49
N HIS A 87 18.55 3.31 -23.40
CA HIS A 87 19.14 3.00 -24.70
C HIS A 87 18.64 3.88 -25.85
N LEU A 88 17.69 4.78 -25.60
CA LEU A 88 17.10 5.64 -26.63
C LEU A 88 17.93 6.89 -26.85
N THR A 89 18.13 7.24 -28.11
CA THR A 89 18.81 8.47 -28.55
C THR A 89 17.81 9.60 -28.81
N ASP A 90 18.29 10.82 -28.98
CA ASP A 90 17.45 11.98 -29.31
C ASP A 90 16.72 11.82 -30.66
N GLU A 91 17.34 11.12 -31.61
CA GLU A 91 16.70 10.76 -32.88
C GLU A 91 15.49 9.85 -32.68
N ASP A 92 15.61 8.86 -31.79
CA ASP A 92 14.50 7.95 -31.46
C ASP A 92 13.37 8.70 -30.77
N ILE A 93 13.70 9.68 -29.91
CA ILE A 93 12.72 10.55 -29.26
C ILE A 93 11.94 11.36 -30.30
N ASN A 94 12.62 11.92 -31.31
CA ASN A 94 11.94 12.64 -32.39
C ASN A 94 11.04 11.71 -33.22
N LYS A 95 11.50 10.49 -33.54
CA LYS A 95 10.66 9.48 -34.21
C LYS A 95 9.43 9.10 -33.38
N ILE A 96 9.58 8.98 -32.05
CA ILE A 96 8.47 8.72 -31.12
C ILE A 96 7.42 9.83 -31.19
N ARG A 97 7.84 11.10 -31.23
CA ARG A 97 6.93 12.25 -31.35
C ARG A 97 6.17 12.22 -32.67
N MET A 98 6.87 12.06 -33.79
CA MET A 98 6.24 11.96 -35.11
C MET A 98 5.24 10.80 -35.21
N LEU A 99 5.61 9.61 -34.73
CA LEU A 99 4.72 8.45 -34.73
C LEU A 99 3.47 8.68 -33.89
N ARG A 100 3.59 9.46 -32.80
CA ARG A 100 2.46 9.79 -31.93
C ARG A 100 1.53 10.81 -32.58
N GLU A 101 2.07 11.80 -33.27
CA GLU A 101 1.31 12.77 -34.07
C GLU A 101 0.53 12.07 -35.18
N ASN A 102 1.17 11.10 -35.85
CA ASN A 102 0.54 10.20 -36.84
C ASN A 102 -0.52 9.26 -36.24
N GLY A 103 -0.82 9.36 -34.94
CA GLY A 103 -1.93 8.64 -34.30
C GLY A 103 -1.58 7.28 -33.70
N MET A 104 -0.31 6.85 -33.72
CA MET A 104 0.07 5.55 -33.17
C MET A 104 -0.11 5.48 -31.64
N SER A 105 -0.66 4.37 -31.14
CA SER A 105 -0.89 4.19 -29.69
C SER A 105 0.41 4.09 -28.90
N ARG A 106 0.40 4.55 -27.63
CA ARG A 106 1.56 4.43 -26.71
C ARG A 106 2.03 2.99 -26.55
N SER A 107 1.13 2.02 -26.63
CA SER A 107 1.46 0.59 -26.52
C SER A 107 2.27 0.11 -27.71
N ASN A 108 1.93 0.54 -28.92
CA ASN A 108 2.61 0.12 -30.13
C ASN A 108 4.01 0.74 -30.22
N ILE A 109 4.12 2.03 -29.89
CA ILE A 109 5.41 2.73 -29.82
C ILE A 109 6.31 2.10 -28.76
N ALA A 110 5.78 1.82 -27.56
CA ALA A 110 6.52 1.16 -26.49
C ALA A 110 7.09 -0.20 -26.91
N LYS A 111 6.30 -1.00 -27.65
CA LYS A 111 6.77 -2.28 -28.21
C LYS A 111 7.88 -2.08 -29.25
N LYS A 112 7.71 -1.11 -30.16
CA LYS A 112 8.67 -0.85 -31.24
C LYS A 112 10.05 -0.41 -30.73
N PHE A 113 10.07 0.45 -29.71
CA PHE A 113 11.31 1.00 -29.15
C PHE A 113 11.80 0.26 -27.89
N ASN A 114 11.14 -0.85 -27.52
CA ASN A 114 11.39 -1.59 -26.28
C ASN A 114 11.46 -0.66 -25.05
N ALA A 115 10.52 0.29 -24.99
CA ALA A 115 10.49 1.36 -24.00
C ALA A 115 9.26 1.25 -23.09
N SER A 116 9.28 1.92 -21.95
CA SER A 116 8.11 1.96 -21.06
C SER A 116 6.97 2.78 -21.70
N ARG A 117 5.73 2.26 -21.63
CA ARG A 117 4.52 3.03 -22.04
C ARG A 117 4.43 4.38 -21.31
N PHE A 118 4.91 4.42 -20.07
CA PHE A 118 4.98 5.65 -19.27
C PHE A 118 5.96 6.65 -19.89
N PHE A 119 7.15 6.20 -20.27
CA PHE A 119 8.16 7.03 -20.93
C PHE A 119 7.64 7.63 -22.24
N VAL A 120 6.96 6.83 -23.08
CA VAL A 120 6.33 7.33 -24.31
C VAL A 120 5.29 8.42 -24.01
N GLY A 121 4.49 8.24 -22.96
CA GLY A 121 3.50 9.24 -22.55
C GLY A 121 4.10 10.54 -22.00
N MET A 122 5.33 10.48 -21.49
CA MET A 122 6.10 11.63 -21.02
C MET A 122 6.71 12.40 -22.19
N VAL A 123 7.29 11.69 -23.17
CA VAL A 123 7.96 12.29 -24.34
C VAL A 123 6.98 12.87 -25.36
N ALA A 124 5.87 12.15 -25.61
CA ALA A 124 4.88 12.50 -26.62
C ALA A 124 3.47 12.45 -26.01
N PRO A 125 3.06 13.49 -25.26
CA PRO A 125 1.72 13.60 -24.73
C PRO A 125 0.69 13.72 -25.85
N LEU A 126 -0.56 13.37 -25.56
CA LEU A 126 -1.66 13.51 -26.51
C LEU A 126 -2.20 14.95 -26.49
N SER A 127 -2.70 15.46 -27.62
CA SER A 127 -3.32 16.78 -27.69
C SER A 127 -4.50 16.90 -26.72
N LYS A 128 -4.73 18.10 -26.19
CA LYS A 128 -5.78 18.36 -25.17
C LYS A 128 -7.16 17.92 -25.67
N GLU A 129 -7.49 18.24 -26.92
CA GLU A 129 -8.75 17.87 -27.57
C GLU A 129 -9.00 16.35 -27.57
N LYS A 130 -8.00 15.56 -28.00
CA LYS A 130 -8.10 14.10 -28.01
C LYS A 130 -8.16 13.52 -26.58
N VAL A 131 -7.50 14.16 -25.62
CA VAL A 131 -7.60 13.79 -24.20
C VAL A 131 -9.03 14.00 -23.69
N ASP A 132 -9.64 15.13 -24.02
CA ASP A 132 -11.00 15.45 -23.59
C ASP A 132 -12.05 14.57 -24.29
N GLU A 133 -11.86 14.24 -25.57
CA GLU A 133 -12.67 13.24 -26.28
C GLU A 133 -12.63 11.87 -25.56
N ILE A 134 -11.44 11.41 -25.17
CA ILE A 134 -11.27 10.15 -24.43
C ILE A 134 -11.94 10.24 -23.05
N LYS A 135 -11.83 11.39 -22.35
CA LYS A 135 -12.54 11.60 -21.08
C LYS A 135 -14.05 11.53 -21.25
N ARG A 136 -14.59 12.13 -22.32
CA ARG A 136 -16.04 12.09 -22.63
C ARG A 136 -16.51 10.66 -22.87
N LYS A 137 -15.80 9.89 -23.70
CA LYS A 137 -16.08 8.45 -23.90
C LYS A 137 -16.03 7.66 -22.59
N HIS A 138 -15.07 7.94 -21.72
CA HIS A 138 -15.01 7.32 -20.40
C HIS A 138 -16.19 7.70 -19.50
N GLN A 139 -16.69 8.92 -19.62
CA GLN A 139 -17.84 9.41 -18.86
C GLN A 139 -19.14 8.75 -19.35
N GLU A 140 -19.36 8.66 -20.66
CA GLU A 140 -20.48 7.92 -21.27
C GLU A 140 -20.50 6.46 -20.78
N ILE A 141 -19.33 5.81 -20.69
CA ILE A 141 -19.22 4.45 -20.15
C ILE A 141 -19.61 4.39 -18.66
N LYS A 142 -19.26 5.40 -17.86
CA LYS A 142 -19.62 5.46 -16.43
C LYS A 142 -21.11 5.70 -16.22
N GLU A 143 -21.73 6.52 -17.07
CA GLU A 143 -23.17 6.79 -17.02
C GLU A 143 -23.98 5.53 -17.29
N ARG A 144 -23.50 4.68 -18.21
CA ARG A 144 -24.07 3.34 -18.49
C ARG A 144 -23.89 2.31 -17.37
N TRP A 145 -23.27 2.64 -16.24
CA TRP A 145 -23.14 1.69 -15.14
C TRP A 145 -24.44 1.54 -14.36
N ASN A 146 -24.81 0.28 -14.06
CA ASN A 146 -25.87 -0.03 -13.10
C ASN A 146 -25.51 0.49 -11.70
N ASP A 147 -26.52 0.75 -10.87
CA ASP A 147 -26.34 1.36 -9.55
C ASP A 147 -25.43 0.55 -8.63
N ARG A 148 -25.56 -0.79 -8.64
CA ARG A 148 -24.65 -1.69 -7.91
C ARG A 148 -23.19 -1.47 -8.31
N LYS A 149 -22.90 -1.28 -9.60
CA LYS A 149 -21.53 -1.05 -10.09
C LYS A 149 -21.01 0.32 -9.66
N LYS A 150 -21.86 1.35 -9.69
CA LYS A 150 -21.53 2.68 -9.18
C LYS A 150 -21.16 2.62 -7.70
N GLU A 151 -21.96 1.94 -6.88
CA GLU A 151 -21.71 1.78 -5.44
C GLU A 151 -20.37 1.06 -5.16
N VAL A 152 -20.11 -0.07 -5.85
CA VAL A 152 -18.86 -0.82 -5.71
C VAL A 152 -17.65 0.05 -6.07
N MET A 153 -17.74 0.85 -7.14
CA MET A 153 -16.66 1.74 -7.56
C MET A 153 -16.45 2.90 -6.57
N MET A 154 -17.53 3.46 -6.02
CA MET A 154 -17.43 4.46 -4.94
C MET A 154 -16.75 3.89 -3.70
N ASN A 155 -17.14 2.70 -3.26
CA ASN A 155 -16.53 2.04 -2.10
C ASN A 155 -15.05 1.72 -2.34
N ARG A 156 -14.67 1.33 -3.56
CA ARG A 156 -13.25 1.17 -3.95
C ARG A 156 -12.49 2.50 -3.86
N MET A 157 -13.09 3.61 -4.32
CA MET A 157 -12.48 4.94 -4.26
C MET A 157 -12.31 5.41 -2.82
N LYS A 158 -13.34 5.22 -1.96
CA LYS A 158 -13.27 5.50 -0.52
C LYS A 158 -12.14 4.73 0.14
N ARG A 159 -12.04 3.42 -0.09
CA ARG A 159 -10.95 2.59 0.45
C ARG A 159 -9.57 3.10 0.01
N ARG A 160 -9.38 3.38 -1.28
CA ARG A 160 -8.11 3.91 -1.79
C ARG A 160 -7.76 5.27 -1.16
N ARG A 161 -8.75 6.14 -0.92
CA ARG A 161 -8.52 7.44 -0.26
C ARG A 161 -8.13 7.27 1.21
N LEU A 162 -8.64 6.24 1.88
CA LEU A 162 -8.32 5.95 3.28
C LEU A 162 -6.94 5.33 3.47
N TRP A 163 -6.40 4.60 2.48
CA TRP A 163 -5.10 3.92 2.60
C TRP A 163 -3.91 4.85 2.93
N GLY A 164 -3.98 6.12 2.53
CA GLY A 164 -2.92 7.10 2.79
C GLY A 164 -3.21 8.08 3.93
N LYS A 165 -4.30 7.87 4.67
CA LYS A 165 -4.58 8.64 5.89
C LYS A 165 -4.10 7.83 7.08
N GLU A 166 -3.10 8.36 7.77
CA GLU A 166 -2.68 7.89 9.10
C GLU A 166 -3.86 8.01 10.07
N TYR A 167 -3.97 7.06 11.01
CA TYR A 167 -4.80 7.15 12.21
C TYR A 167 -3.87 7.40 13.40
#